data_AF-A0A847ZQU1-F1
#
_entry.id   AF-A0A847ZQU1-F1
#
_cell.length_a   1.000
_cell.length_b   1.000
_cell.length_c   1.000
_cell.angle_alpha   90.00
_cell.angle_beta   90.00
_cell.angle_gamma   90.00
#
_symmetry.space_group_name_H-M   'P 1'
#
loop_
_entity.id
_entity.type
_entity.pdbx_description
1 polymer ?
#
loop_
_entity_poly.entity_id
_entity_poly.type
_entity_poly.pdbx_seq_one_letter_code
_entity_poly.pdbx_strand_id
1 'polypeptide(L)' 'MPSKTNLTINPQRLWDTLMETARFGGTPKGGIKRLTVSDEDRRVRDWFKAECEKLGCTVEVDEVGNMFATRP' A
#
# COMPACT_ATOMS: atom_id res chain seq x y z
N MET A 1 -25.47 13.30 -0.49
CA MET A 1 -24.83 14.52 0.02
C MET A 1 -23.52 14.09 0.68
N PRO A 2 -22.32 14.49 0.21
CA PRO A 2 -21.11 14.16 0.94
C PRO A 2 -21.12 14.96 2.25
N SER A 3 -21.05 14.23 3.37
CA SER A 3 -20.86 14.81 4.69
C SER A 3 -19.55 15.59 4.70
N LYS A 4 -19.61 16.93 4.90
CA LYS A 4 -18.41 17.73 5.17
C LYS A 4 -17.95 17.43 6.59
N THR A 5 -17.22 16.34 6.76
CA THR A 5 -16.59 15.99 8.03
C THR A 5 -15.29 16.78 8.21
N ASN A 6 -14.98 17.22 9.43
CA ASN A 6 -13.66 17.76 9.80
C ASN A 6 -12.57 16.66 9.91
N LEU A 7 -12.77 15.51 9.25
CA LEU A 7 -11.78 14.45 9.21
C LEU A 7 -10.61 14.89 8.34
N THR A 8 -9.42 14.85 8.92
CA THR A 8 -8.16 15.11 8.24
C THR A 8 -7.32 13.84 8.25
N ILE A 9 -6.46 13.68 7.24
CA ILE A 9 -5.45 12.62 7.26
C ILE A 9 -4.33 12.99 8.23
N ASN A 10 -3.56 11.99 8.67
CA ASN A 10 -2.26 12.24 9.30
C ASN A 10 -1.18 12.32 8.20
N PRO A 11 -0.66 13.51 7.85
CA PRO A 11 0.28 13.68 6.75
C PRO A 11 1.64 13.05 7.03
N GLN A 12 2.11 13.09 8.28
CA GLN A 12 3.39 12.48 8.67
C GLN A 12 3.32 10.96 8.50
N ARG A 13 2.23 10.34 8.99
CA ARG A 13 2.03 8.89 8.83
C ARG A 13 2.01 8.48 7.36
N LEU A 14 1.33 9.25 6.50
CA LEU A 14 1.34 8.99 5.07
C LEU A 14 2.76 9.05 4.49
N TRP A 15 3.52 10.09 4.84
CA TRP A 15 4.88 10.24 4.36
C TRP A 15 5.81 9.11 4.82
N ASP A 16 5.72 8.73 6.10
CA ASP A 16 6.51 7.63 6.66
C ASP A 16 6.20 6.31 5.95
N THR A 17 4.92 6.04 5.66
CA THR A 17 4.49 4.86 4.89
C THR A 17 5.02 4.87 3.45
N LEU A 18 5.06 6.03 2.78
CA LEU A 18 5.68 6.15 1.45
C LEU A 18 7.18 5.83 1.51
N MET A 19 7.88 6.35 2.53
CA MET A 19 9.32 6.10 2.70
C MET A 19 9.63 4.66 3.10
N GLU A 20 8.78 4.01 3.90
CA GLU A 20 8.88 2.60 4.26
C GLU A 20 8.74 1.72 3.01
N THR A 21 7.68 1.92 2.23
CA THR A 21 7.39 1.10 1.05
C THR A 21 8.33 1.36 -0.12
N ALA A 22 8.96 2.55 -0.19
CA ALA A 22 10.02 2.85 -1.15
C ALA A 22 11.26 1.95 -0.98
N ARG A 23 11.47 1.36 0.21
CA ARG A 23 12.57 0.41 0.46
C ARG A 23 12.39 -0.88 -0.33
N PHE A 24 11.15 -1.28 -0.66
CA PHE A 24 10.88 -2.42 -1.53
C PHE A 24 11.18 -2.06 -3.00
N GLY A 25 12.39 -2.40 -3.44
CA GLY A 25 12.91 -2.04 -4.76
C GLY A 25 13.67 -0.72 -4.80
N GLY A 26 14.05 -0.17 -3.64
CA GLY A 26 14.90 1.03 -3.58
C GLY A 26 16.24 0.81 -4.29
N THR A 27 16.69 1.81 -5.05
CA THR A 27 17.93 1.77 -5.83
C THR A 27 19.02 2.66 -5.21
N PRO A 28 20.32 2.39 -5.48
CA PRO A 28 21.40 3.23 -4.97
C PRO A 28 21.34 4.71 -5.39
N LYS A 29 20.64 5.02 -6.49
CA LYS A 29 20.46 6.39 -6.99
C LYS A 29 19.25 7.12 -6.38
N GLY A 30 18.57 6.52 -5.40
CA GLY A 30 17.40 7.11 -4.74
C GLY A 30 16.07 6.94 -5.46
N GLY A 31 16.04 6.21 -6.57
CA GLY A 31 14.79 5.82 -7.26
C GLY A 31 14.28 4.45 -6.80
N ILE A 32 13.18 3.99 -7.40
CA ILE A 32 12.60 2.66 -7.16
C ILE A 32 12.62 1.86 -8.47
N LYS A 33 13.13 0.63 -8.42
CA LYS A 33 13.00 -0.39 -9.47
C LYS A 33 12.20 -1.56 -8.88
N ARG A 34 10.90 -1.54 -9.11
CA ARG A 34 9.96 -2.58 -8.70
C ARG A 34 9.15 -3.00 -9.92
N LEU A 35 9.63 -4.03 -10.62
CA LEU A 35 9.00 -4.53 -11.83
C LEU A 35 7.82 -5.43 -11.46
N THR A 36 6.75 -5.39 -12.25
CA THR A 36 5.55 -6.21 -12.01
C THR A 36 5.92 -7.70 -11.93
N VAL A 37 5.40 -8.40 -10.92
CA VAL A 37 5.67 -9.82 -10.64
C VAL A 37 7.10 -10.14 -10.17
N SER A 38 7.92 -9.13 -9.84
CA SER A 38 9.21 -9.38 -9.17
C SER A 38 9.05 -9.66 -7.68
N ASP A 39 10.11 -10.15 -7.03
CA ASP A 39 10.10 -10.37 -5.57
C ASP A 39 9.89 -9.08 -4.77
N GLU A 40 10.36 -7.93 -5.27
CA GLU A 40 10.08 -6.61 -4.69
C GLU A 40 8.59 -6.26 -4.77
N ASP A 41 7.94 -6.55 -5.91
CA ASP A 41 6.51 -6.33 -6.12
C ASP A 41 5.68 -7.22 -5.19
N ARG A 42 6.03 -8.51 -5.09
CA ARG A 42 5.40 -9.43 -4.13
C ARG A 42 5.53 -8.92 -2.70
N ARG A 43 6.72 -8.51 -2.27
CA ARG A 43 6.96 -8.04 -0.88
C ARG A 43 6.11 -6.82 -0.50
N VAL A 44 5.98 -5.83 -1.38
CA VAL A 44 5.15 -4.65 -1.07
C VAL A 44 3.65 -4.99 -1.09
N ARG A 45 3.23 -5.94 -1.94
CA ARG A 45 1.85 -6.44 -1.99
C ARG A 45 1.48 -7.24 -0.72
N ASP A 46 2.39 -8.09 -0.26
CA ASP A 46 2.25 -8.83 1.00
C ASP A 46 2.14 -7.85 2.19
N TRP A 47 3.00 -6.81 2.21
CA TRP A 47 2.92 -5.73 3.20
C TRP A 47 1.59 -4.98 3.14
N PHE A 48 1.12 -4.61 1.94
CA PHE A 48 -0.13 -3.88 1.74
C PHE A 48 -1.34 -4.68 2.26
N LYS A 49 -1.39 -5.98 1.92
CA LYS A 49 -2.43 -6.89 2.43
C LYS A 49 -2.45 -6.89 3.96
N ALA A 50 -1.29 -7.09 4.59
CA ALA A 50 -1.18 -7.15 6.05
C ALA A 50 -1.62 -5.83 6.73
N GLU A 51 -1.25 -4.68 6.19
CA GLU A 51 -1.67 -3.38 6.74
C GLU A 51 -3.19 -3.14 6.59
N CYS A 52 -3.77 -3.52 5.46
CA CYS A 52 -5.22 -3.43 5.27
C CYS A 52 -6.00 -4.37 6.20
N GLU A 53 -5.55 -5.61 6.36
CA GLU A 53 -6.18 -6.59 7.25
C GLU A 53 -6.11 -6.15 8.73
N LYS A 54 -5.00 -5.52 9.17
CA LYS A 54 -4.90 -4.91 10.51
C LYS A 54 -5.94 -3.82 10.77
N LEU A 55 -6.39 -3.13 9.72
CA LEU A 55 -7.43 -2.10 9.80
C LEU A 55 -8.86 -2.68 9.68
N GLY A 56 -8.98 -4.00 9.59
CA GLY A 56 -10.24 -4.71 9.45
C GLY A 56 -10.78 -4.77 8.02
N CYS A 57 -9.99 -4.41 7.01
CA CYS A 57 -10.40 -4.57 5.62
C CYS A 57 -10.36 -6.05 5.20
N THR A 58 -11.26 -6.44 4.31
CA THR A 58 -11.14 -7.70 3.55
C THR A 58 -10.29 -7.43 2.31
N VAL A 59 -9.26 -8.25 2.07
CA VAL A 59 -8.38 -8.12 0.91
C VAL A 59 -8.56 -9.28 -0.05
N GLU A 60 -8.91 -8.98 -1.30
CA GLU A 60 -9.14 -9.95 -2.37
C GLU A 60 -8.17 -9.70 -3.54
N VAL A 61 -7.83 -10.78 -4.26
CA VAL A 61 -6.96 -10.72 -5.44
C VAL A 61 -7.66 -11.42 -6.59
N ASP A 62 -7.77 -10.74 -7.74
CA ASP A 62 -8.40 -11.31 -8.93
C ASP A 62 -7.44 -12.20 -9.74
N GLU A 63 -7.95 -12.76 -10.84
CA GLU A 63 -7.26 -13.72 -11.71
C GLU A 63 -6.00 -13.15 -12.38
N VAL A 64 -5.88 -11.82 -12.47
CA VAL A 64 -4.75 -11.13 -13.10
C VAL A 64 -3.88 -10.36 -12.09
N GLY A 65 -4.14 -10.53 -10.79
CA GLY A 65 -3.30 -9.99 -9.71
C GLY A 65 -3.64 -8.57 -9.26
N ASN A 66 -4.82 -8.03 -9.62
CA ASN A 66 -5.30 -6.80 -9.00
C ASN A 66 -5.71 -7.08 -7.55
N MET A 67 -5.40 -6.15 -6.65
CA MET A 67 -5.74 -6.28 -5.23
C MET A 67 -6.81 -5.26 -4.85
N PHE A 68 -7.85 -5.72 -4.18
CA PHE A 68 -8.94 -4.90 -3.67
C PHE A 68 -8.96 -5.00 -2.15
N ALA A 69 -8.94 -3.86 -1.45
CA ALA A 69 -9.08 -3.79 0.00
C ALA A 69 -10.41 -3.10 0.33
N THR A 70 -11.38 -3.88 0.81
CA THR A 70 -12.73 -3.41 1.13
C THR A 70 -12.83 -3.14 2.63
N ARG A 71 -13.09 -1.89 3.00
CA ARG A 71 -13.32 -1.50 4.39
C ARG A 71 -14.76 -1.87 4.81
N PRO A 72 -14.98 -2.36 6.05
CA PRO A 72 -16.32 -2.66 6.57
C PRO A 72 -17.28 -1.47 6.58
#